data_AF-A0A1E5T2P6-F1
#
_entry.id   AF-A0A1E5T2P6-F1
#
_cell.length_a   1.000
_cell.length_b   1.000
_cell.length_c   1.000
_cell.angle_alpha   90.00
_cell.angle_beta   90.00
_cell.angle_gamma   90.00
#
_symmetry.space_group_name_H-M   'P 1'
#
loop_
_entity.id
_entity.type
_entity.pdbx_description
1 polymer ?
#
loop_
_entity_poly.entity_id
_entity_poly.type
_entity_poly.pdbx_seq_one_letter_code
_entity_poly.pdbx_strand_id
1 'polypeptide(L)'
;MEFVKHRNSQNILPLDIENKESYYLDLLNIENSWTGRLDAQVSNTFFLESIQLIINSIELFERGYFDCAFYSLRQSLEVSLTIAYLIDGAGEKREEELSKWKEQGRFPMYSAMVKTLEKNESVYREIREFMKEYFLQLELTKKKLNKYVHKQGFSTFYTSKNHPFNKSKSRTKFVKEYEGHLIKCIGAIAVMRLTIDPFPILLMDKEIYRRTGDILTFQYSNSFVEKYIGIKNIEAYKKTEFYRAFQNSIMEEDAKSDVVVKVVKEQFIDKSRIDEIFEQQHLLSNHDFAAVILAGFSSKVANVYSIGGLNKYFTTTDSKRESWSFNGLDFKKFDENHCPYNMKYDKAFISRVYLLGDTNYLEHNTMFDKKEILKLKSLIEKYNTK
;
A
#
# COMPACT_ATOMS: atom_id res chain seq x y z
N MET A 1 -24.30 -4.97 40.40
CA MET A 1 -23.95 -4.38 39.08
C MET A 1 -23.20 -3.05 39.24
N GLU A 2 -23.63 -2.17 40.15
CA GLU A 2 -23.00 -0.87 40.41
C GLU A 2 -21.59 -0.94 41.04
N PHE A 3 -21.36 -1.87 41.98
CA PHE A 3 -20.04 -2.10 42.57
C PHE A 3 -18.98 -2.50 41.52
N VAL A 4 -19.32 -3.42 40.62
CA VAL A 4 -18.42 -3.86 39.53
C VAL A 4 -18.11 -2.70 38.60
N LYS A 5 -19.12 -1.92 38.22
CA LYS A 5 -18.94 -0.73 37.38
C LYS A 5 -18.02 0.31 38.04
N HIS A 6 -18.22 0.57 39.33
CA HIS A 6 -17.37 1.47 40.11
C HIS A 6 -15.93 0.96 40.19
N ARG A 7 -15.72 -0.33 40.48
CA ARG A 7 -14.39 -0.93 40.55
C ARG A 7 -13.66 -0.88 39.21
N ASN A 8 -14.37 -1.08 38.10
CA ASN A 8 -13.80 -1.05 36.75
C ASN A 8 -13.34 0.36 36.34
N SER A 9 -14.03 1.41 36.78
CA SER A 9 -13.70 2.79 36.41
C SER A 9 -12.83 3.53 37.43
N GLN A 10 -12.60 2.94 38.62
CA GLN A 10 -12.01 3.65 39.77
C GLN A 10 -10.67 4.35 39.46
N ASN A 11 -9.82 3.77 38.61
CA ASN A 11 -8.51 4.34 38.25
C ASN A 11 -8.29 4.49 36.75
N ILE A 12 -9.32 4.19 35.94
CA ILE A 12 -9.27 4.37 34.49
C ILE A 12 -9.65 5.81 34.19
N LEU A 13 -8.81 6.47 33.40
CA LEU A 13 -8.98 7.88 33.05
C LEU A 13 -8.97 8.01 31.53
N PRO A 14 -10.14 8.09 30.88
CA PRO A 14 -10.23 8.40 29.47
C PRO A 14 -9.58 9.75 29.14
N LEU A 15 -8.91 9.84 27.99
CA LEU A 15 -8.25 11.06 27.50
C LEU A 15 -8.37 11.17 25.99
N ASP A 16 -8.80 12.32 25.48
CA ASP A 16 -8.98 12.49 24.03
C ASP A 16 -7.67 12.81 23.31
N ILE A 17 -7.55 12.31 22.08
CA ILE A 17 -6.50 12.68 21.13
C ILE A 17 -7.13 13.55 20.04
N GLU A 18 -6.84 14.85 20.05
CA GLU A 18 -7.52 15.85 19.20
C GLU A 18 -7.47 15.50 17.70
N ASN A 19 -6.36 14.98 17.20
CA ASN A 19 -6.13 14.75 15.76
C ASN A 19 -6.17 13.27 15.36
N LYS A 20 -6.97 12.44 16.06
CA LYS A 20 -6.96 10.98 15.84
C LYS A 20 -7.26 10.53 14.41
N GLU A 21 -8.22 11.19 13.76
CA GLU A 21 -8.60 10.89 12.37
C GLU A 21 -7.44 11.11 11.41
N SER A 22 -6.60 12.13 11.66
CA SER A 22 -5.41 12.36 10.85
C SER A 22 -4.41 11.21 10.94
N TYR A 23 -4.23 10.60 12.12
CA TYR A 23 -3.37 9.43 12.26
C TYR A 23 -3.91 8.23 11.48
N TYR A 24 -5.23 8.00 11.48
CA TYR A 24 -5.84 6.93 10.69
C TYR A 24 -5.70 7.14 9.19
N LEU A 25 -5.93 8.36 8.69
CA LEU A 25 -5.71 8.69 7.28
C LEU A 25 -4.24 8.55 6.90
N ASP A 26 -3.32 8.97 7.78
CA ASP A 26 -1.90 8.86 7.52
C ASP A 26 -1.44 7.40 7.43
N LEU A 27 -2.00 6.49 8.24
CA LEU A 27 -1.71 5.05 8.18
C LEU A 27 -2.03 4.42 6.82
N LEU A 28 -2.99 4.98 6.06
CA LEU A 28 -3.31 4.53 4.70
C LEU A 28 -2.09 4.60 3.75
N ASN A 29 -1.12 5.49 4.02
CA ASN A 29 0.13 5.53 3.24
C ASN A 29 0.90 4.21 3.34
N ILE A 30 0.86 3.55 4.52
CA ILE A 30 1.51 2.27 4.75
C ILE A 30 0.59 1.12 4.31
N GLU A 31 -0.71 1.19 4.60
CA GLU A 31 -1.68 0.13 4.25
C GLU A 31 -1.85 -0.07 2.75
N ASN A 32 -1.95 1.02 1.98
CA ASN A 32 -2.21 0.95 0.54
C ASN A 32 -0.94 0.64 -0.25
N SER A 33 0.22 1.00 0.26
CA SER A 33 1.46 0.47 -0.30
C SER A 33 1.39 -1.05 -0.10
N TRP A 34 1.26 -1.87 -1.12
CA TRP A 34 1.44 -3.33 -0.99
C TRP A 34 2.70 -3.69 -1.72
N THR A 35 3.61 -4.47 -1.12
CA THR A 35 4.79 -4.86 -1.87
C THR A 35 4.38 -5.81 -3.00
N GLY A 36 4.72 -5.42 -4.23
CA GLY A 36 4.53 -6.27 -5.42
C GLY A 36 5.50 -7.46 -5.50
N ARG A 37 6.47 -7.52 -4.58
CA ARG A 37 7.47 -8.59 -4.52
C ARG A 37 6.84 -9.92 -4.11
N LEU A 38 6.81 -10.88 -5.04
CA LEU A 38 6.30 -12.24 -4.80
C LEU A 38 7.00 -12.94 -3.62
N ASP A 39 8.31 -12.75 -3.48
CA ASP A 39 9.14 -13.38 -2.44
C ASP A 39 8.95 -12.75 -1.04
N ALA A 40 8.23 -11.64 -0.95
CA ALA A 40 8.04 -10.86 0.26
C ALA A 40 6.56 -10.57 0.56
N GLN A 41 5.59 -11.19 -0.13
CA GLN A 41 4.15 -10.91 0.07
C GLN A 41 3.67 -11.08 1.52
N VAL A 42 4.26 -12.04 2.25
CA VAL A 42 3.96 -12.25 3.67
C VAL A 42 4.21 -10.99 4.51
N SER A 43 5.09 -10.08 4.06
CA SER A 43 5.37 -8.84 4.76
C SER A 43 4.18 -7.90 4.87
N ASN A 44 3.28 -7.91 3.88
CA ASN A 44 2.09 -7.08 3.89
C ASN A 44 1.26 -7.39 5.15
N THR A 45 1.11 -8.66 5.52
CA THR A 45 0.40 -9.07 6.75
C THR A 45 1.06 -8.53 8.03
N PHE A 46 2.39 -8.53 8.12
CA PHE A 46 3.10 -8.00 9.28
C PHE A 46 2.97 -6.47 9.38
N PHE A 47 2.97 -5.76 8.25
CA PHE A 47 2.73 -4.33 8.24
C PHE A 47 1.29 -4.00 8.62
N LEU A 48 0.30 -4.72 8.08
CA LEU A 48 -1.10 -4.55 8.47
C LEU A 48 -1.32 -4.84 9.97
N GLU A 49 -0.70 -5.88 10.52
CA GLU A 49 -0.75 -6.16 11.95
C GLU A 49 -0.08 -5.04 12.77
N SER A 50 1.07 -4.53 12.32
CA SER A 50 1.74 -3.40 12.98
C SER A 50 0.86 -2.15 12.99
N ILE A 51 0.12 -1.91 11.90
CA ILE A 51 -0.83 -0.79 11.78
C ILE A 51 -2.05 -1.01 12.68
N GLN A 52 -2.60 -2.21 12.73
CA GLN A 52 -3.68 -2.55 13.64
C GLN A 52 -3.27 -2.33 15.11
N LEU A 53 -2.03 -2.65 15.48
CA LEU A 53 -1.49 -2.35 16.80
C LEU A 53 -1.40 -0.84 17.09
N ILE A 54 -1.11 -0.01 16.09
CA ILE A 54 -1.18 1.46 16.22
C ILE A 54 -2.64 1.91 16.46
N ILE A 55 -3.59 1.43 15.66
CA ILE A 55 -5.01 1.76 15.80
C ILE A 55 -5.51 1.34 17.19
N ASN A 56 -5.21 0.11 17.61
CA ASN A 56 -5.55 -0.40 18.93
C ASN A 56 -4.93 0.45 20.03
N SER A 57 -3.69 0.92 19.84
CA SER A 57 -3.03 1.79 20.81
C SER A 57 -3.78 3.09 21.03
N ILE A 58 -4.22 3.75 19.96
CA ILE A 58 -4.97 5.01 20.01
C ILE A 58 -6.27 4.80 20.79
N GLU A 59 -7.03 3.77 20.42
CA GLU A 59 -8.31 3.45 21.07
C GLU A 59 -8.12 3.09 22.56
N LEU A 60 -7.11 2.27 22.89
CA LEU A 60 -6.80 1.90 24.27
C LEU A 60 -6.36 3.12 25.09
N PHE A 61 -5.62 4.05 24.48
CA PHE A 61 -5.21 5.28 25.14
C PHE A 61 -6.42 6.15 25.46
N GLU A 62 -7.33 6.34 24.49
CA GLU A 62 -8.55 7.13 24.69
C GLU A 62 -9.46 6.56 25.77
N ARG A 63 -9.54 5.22 25.85
CA ARG A 63 -10.27 4.53 26.93
C ARG A 63 -9.58 4.59 28.28
N GLY A 64 -8.36 5.10 28.36
CA GLY A 64 -7.59 5.20 29.59
C GLY A 64 -6.82 3.94 29.98
N TYR A 65 -6.66 2.97 29.07
CA TYR A 65 -5.81 1.77 29.26
C TYR A 65 -4.38 2.04 28.76
N PHE A 66 -3.72 3.02 29.38
CA PHE A 66 -2.42 3.53 28.99
C PHE A 66 -1.31 2.46 28.85
N ASP A 67 -1.16 1.51 29.77
CA ASP A 67 -0.14 0.46 29.60
C ASP A 67 -0.39 -0.43 28.41
N CYS A 68 -1.65 -0.83 28.18
CA CYS A 68 -2.02 -1.57 26.98
C CYS A 68 -1.72 -0.73 25.72
N ALA A 69 -2.04 0.57 25.73
CA ALA A 69 -1.72 1.47 24.63
C ALA A 69 -0.21 1.56 24.35
N PHE A 70 0.61 1.80 25.38
CA PHE A 70 2.07 1.86 25.26
C PHE A 70 2.67 0.50 24.89
N TYR A 71 2.08 -0.61 25.35
CA TYR A 71 2.47 -1.95 24.94
C TYR A 71 2.20 -2.18 23.46
N SER A 72 1.02 -1.78 22.95
CA SER A 72 0.71 -1.89 21.52
C SER A 72 1.64 -1.05 20.64
N LEU A 73 2.04 0.16 21.06
CA LEU A 73 3.08 0.94 20.37
C LEU A 73 4.44 0.22 20.36
N ARG A 74 4.82 -0.40 21.47
CA ARG A 74 6.07 -1.17 21.56
C ARG A 74 6.01 -2.40 20.66
N GLN A 75 4.88 -3.11 20.67
CA GLN A 75 4.67 -4.33 19.91
C GLN A 75 4.69 -4.06 18.40
N SER A 76 4.15 -2.93 17.93
CA SER A 76 4.19 -2.60 16.51
C SER A 76 5.63 -2.41 15.99
N LEU A 77 6.55 -1.92 16.83
CA LEU A 77 7.99 -1.89 16.51
C LEU A 77 8.60 -3.29 16.43
N GLU A 78 8.17 -4.22 17.29
CA GLU A 78 8.69 -5.59 17.30
C GLU A 78 8.19 -6.38 16.09
N VAL A 79 6.91 -6.24 15.73
CA VAL A 79 6.32 -6.90 14.56
C VAL A 79 6.94 -6.37 13.27
N SER A 80 7.08 -5.05 13.11
CA SER A 80 7.72 -4.46 11.92
C SER A 80 9.21 -4.80 11.78
N LEU A 81 9.96 -4.94 12.89
CA LEU A 81 11.33 -5.46 12.82
C LEU A 81 11.37 -6.96 12.50
N THR A 82 10.43 -7.74 13.03
CA THR A 82 10.37 -9.19 12.80
C THR A 82 10.32 -9.51 11.32
N ILE A 83 9.53 -8.76 10.55
CA ILE A 83 9.45 -8.99 9.11
C ILE A 83 10.74 -8.58 8.37
N ALA A 84 11.40 -7.49 8.78
CA ALA A 84 12.71 -7.13 8.23
C ALA A 84 13.75 -8.24 8.52
N TYR A 85 13.72 -8.83 9.71
CA TYR A 85 14.56 -9.97 10.09
C TYR A 85 14.27 -11.23 9.25
N LEU A 86 13.00 -11.57 9.06
CA LEU A 86 12.60 -12.75 8.29
C LEU A 86 13.02 -12.62 6.82
N ILE A 87 12.85 -11.44 6.20
CA ILE A 87 13.14 -11.23 4.78
C ILE A 87 14.64 -11.09 4.49
N ASP A 88 15.44 -10.66 5.48
CA ASP A 88 16.90 -10.56 5.33
C ASP A 88 17.57 -11.91 4.99
N GLY A 89 16.98 -13.03 5.40
CA GLY A 89 17.46 -14.35 5.04
C GLY A 89 17.25 -14.67 3.55
N ALA A 90 18.21 -15.33 2.89
CA ALA A 90 18.05 -15.88 1.55
C ALA A 90 17.66 -17.38 1.59
N GLY A 91 16.81 -17.80 0.66
CA GLY A 91 16.49 -19.22 0.39
C GLY A 91 15.98 -20.00 1.62
N GLU A 92 16.55 -21.20 1.83
CA GLU A 92 16.15 -22.15 2.88
C GLU A 92 16.15 -21.56 4.29
N LYS A 93 17.09 -20.65 4.60
CA LYS A 93 17.16 -20.03 5.93
C LYS A 93 15.95 -19.15 6.24
N ARG A 94 15.41 -18.46 5.22
CA ARG A 94 14.18 -17.67 5.36
C ARG A 94 13.00 -18.57 5.67
N GLU A 95 12.89 -19.67 4.93
CA GLU A 95 11.80 -20.64 5.11
C GLU A 95 11.86 -21.32 6.48
N GLU A 96 13.04 -21.71 6.94
CA GLU A 96 13.24 -22.31 8.25
C GLU A 96 12.83 -21.36 9.39
N GLU A 97 13.32 -20.11 9.37
CA GLU A 97 12.98 -19.11 10.39
C GLU A 97 11.49 -18.74 10.34
N LEU A 98 10.89 -18.67 9.15
CA LEU A 98 9.46 -18.45 9.00
C LEU A 98 8.64 -19.64 9.51
N SER A 99 9.07 -20.89 9.30
CA SER A 99 8.41 -22.07 9.85
C SER A 99 8.46 -22.06 11.37
N LYS A 100 9.63 -21.80 11.97
CA LYS A 100 9.78 -21.65 13.41
C LYS A 100 8.85 -20.59 13.98
N TRP A 101 8.72 -19.45 13.30
CA TRP A 101 7.80 -18.39 13.71
C TRP A 101 6.33 -18.84 13.64
N LYS A 102 5.92 -19.48 12.53
CA LYS A 102 4.55 -19.98 12.32
C LYS A 102 4.15 -21.06 13.34
N GLU A 103 5.09 -21.93 13.69
CA GLU A 103 4.92 -22.99 14.69
C GLU A 103 5.00 -22.47 16.13
N GLN A 104 5.16 -21.16 16.34
CA GLN A 104 5.33 -20.54 17.66
C GLN A 104 6.55 -21.12 18.42
N GLY A 105 7.56 -21.56 17.67
CA GLY A 105 8.81 -22.08 18.20
C GLY A 105 9.67 -20.99 18.84
N ARG A 106 10.84 -21.38 19.32
CA ARG A 106 11.80 -20.43 19.90
C ARG A 106 12.25 -19.43 18.83
N PHE A 107 11.89 -18.16 19.04
CA PHE A 107 12.19 -17.07 18.11
C PHE A 107 13.03 -15.97 18.79
N PRO A 108 13.97 -15.31 18.09
CA PRO A 108 14.79 -14.25 18.68
C PRO A 108 13.95 -13.06 19.16
N MET A 109 14.30 -12.53 20.34
CA MET A 109 13.75 -11.25 20.80
C MET A 109 14.34 -10.09 19.99
N TYR A 110 13.70 -8.91 20.06
CA TYR A 110 14.10 -7.71 19.31
C TYR A 110 15.61 -7.44 19.30
N SER A 111 16.26 -7.40 20.47
CA SER A 111 17.69 -7.08 20.53
C SER A 111 18.57 -8.12 19.86
N ALA A 112 18.13 -9.38 19.82
CA ALA A 112 18.83 -10.44 19.10
C ALA A 112 18.60 -10.29 17.58
N MET A 113 17.38 -9.98 17.15
CA MET A 113 17.08 -9.69 15.74
C MET A 113 17.91 -8.52 15.21
N VAL A 114 17.97 -7.40 15.95
CA VAL A 114 18.80 -6.24 15.58
C VAL A 114 20.26 -6.63 15.44
N LYS A 115 20.83 -7.35 16.41
CA LYS A 115 22.23 -7.78 16.35
C LYS A 115 22.52 -8.66 15.14
N THR A 116 21.59 -9.55 14.79
CA THR A 116 21.73 -10.38 13.59
C THR A 116 21.70 -9.54 12.32
N LEU A 117 20.73 -8.63 12.21
CA LEU A 117 20.61 -7.72 11.06
C LEU A 117 21.85 -6.82 10.92
N GLU A 118 22.40 -6.30 12.01
CA GLU A 118 23.64 -5.50 12.00
C GLU A 118 24.88 -6.31 11.59
N LYS A 119 24.92 -7.60 11.93
CA LYS A 119 26.06 -8.47 11.64
C LYS A 119 26.07 -8.93 10.18
N ASN A 120 24.89 -9.16 9.61
CA ASN A 120 24.74 -9.56 8.21
C ASN A 120 25.00 -8.36 7.28
N GLU A 121 25.31 -8.62 6.01
CA GLU A 121 25.29 -7.60 4.95
C GLU A 121 23.86 -7.24 4.54
N SER A 122 23.03 -6.92 5.53
CA SER A 122 21.61 -6.65 5.36
C SER A 122 21.36 -5.27 4.78
N VAL A 123 20.26 -5.16 4.04
CA VAL A 123 19.68 -3.86 3.64
C VAL A 123 19.36 -3.01 4.88
N TYR A 124 18.91 -3.64 5.96
CA TYR A 124 18.67 -2.96 7.23
C TYR A 124 19.93 -2.27 7.79
N ARG A 125 21.08 -2.96 7.77
CA ARG A 125 22.35 -2.43 8.29
C ARG A 125 22.73 -1.17 7.56
N GLU A 126 22.68 -1.20 6.23
CA GLU A 126 23.02 -0.05 5.40
C GLU A 126 22.08 1.13 5.66
N ILE A 127 20.76 0.91 5.62
CA ILE A 127 19.77 1.95 5.89
C ILE A 127 19.98 2.56 7.27
N ARG A 128 20.27 1.74 8.28
CA ARG A 128 20.58 2.21 9.62
C ARG A 128 21.85 3.04 9.68
N GLU A 129 22.85 2.72 8.87
CA GLU A 129 24.09 3.48 8.80
C GLU A 129 23.89 4.87 8.18
N PHE A 130 23.11 4.97 7.11
CA PHE A 130 22.81 6.26 6.49
C PHE A 130 21.83 7.08 7.34
N MET A 131 20.85 6.44 7.97
CA MET A 131 19.84 7.08 8.82
C MET A 131 20.20 7.02 10.33
N LYS A 132 21.49 7.12 10.68
CA LYS A 132 22.00 6.99 12.07
C LYS A 132 21.18 7.73 13.13
N GLU A 133 20.90 9.01 12.89
CA GLU A 133 20.15 9.85 13.83
C GLU A 133 18.71 9.36 14.02
N TYR A 134 18.06 8.92 12.93
CA TYR A 134 16.71 8.37 13.00
C TYR A 134 16.65 7.14 13.92
N PHE A 135 17.57 6.20 13.74
CA PHE A 135 17.62 4.98 14.54
C PHE A 135 18.04 5.25 15.99
N LEU A 136 18.87 6.25 16.25
CA LEU A 136 19.17 6.70 17.61
C LEU A 136 17.89 7.19 18.32
N GLN A 137 17.09 8.02 17.66
CA GLN A 137 15.82 8.49 18.20
C GLN A 137 14.81 7.35 18.40
N LEU A 138 14.79 6.37 17.50
CA LEU A 138 13.95 5.18 17.63
C LEU A 138 14.31 4.35 18.87
N GLU A 139 15.61 4.12 19.11
CA GLU A 139 16.08 3.43 20.31
C GLU A 139 15.74 4.19 21.60
N LEU A 140 15.84 5.52 21.60
CA LEU A 140 15.40 6.34 22.73
C LEU A 140 13.89 6.25 22.97
N THR A 141 13.09 6.27 21.91
CA THR A 141 11.64 6.04 21.98
C THR A 141 11.33 4.68 22.58
N LYS A 142 11.96 3.62 22.08
CA LYS A 142 11.73 2.27 22.59
C LYS A 142 12.07 2.16 24.07
N LYS A 143 13.19 2.73 24.52
CA LYS A 143 13.56 2.77 25.95
C LYS A 143 12.49 3.49 26.79
N LYS A 144 11.88 4.56 26.28
CA LYS A 144 10.78 5.25 26.95
C LYS A 144 9.49 4.41 26.99
N LEU A 145 9.12 3.77 25.88
CA LEU A 145 7.97 2.84 25.84
C LEU A 145 8.13 1.71 26.88
N ASN A 146 9.32 1.12 27.00
CA ASN A 146 9.62 0.09 28.00
C ASN A 146 9.38 0.58 29.43
N LYS A 147 9.69 1.84 29.75
CA LYS A 147 9.41 2.41 31.09
C LYS A 147 7.91 2.42 31.39
N TYR A 148 7.07 2.74 30.41
CA TYR A 148 5.61 2.73 30.58
C TYR A 148 5.07 1.31 30.76
N VAL A 149 5.50 0.37 29.92
CA VAL A 149 5.08 -1.04 29.96
C VAL A 149 5.49 -1.70 31.28
N HIS A 150 6.72 -1.49 31.74
CA HIS A 150 7.22 -2.05 32.99
C HIS A 150 6.89 -1.21 34.23
N LYS A 151 6.01 -0.21 34.07
CA LYS A 151 5.56 0.68 35.14
C LYS A 151 6.71 1.31 35.95
N GLN A 152 7.74 1.80 35.28
CA GLN A 152 8.87 2.43 35.94
C GLN A 152 8.59 3.90 36.26
N GLY A 153 8.38 4.19 37.56
CA GLY A 153 8.14 5.53 38.10
C GLY A 153 6.65 5.82 38.34
N PHE A 154 6.34 6.62 39.37
CA PHE A 154 4.94 6.85 39.78
C PHE A 154 4.06 7.45 38.69
N SER A 155 4.63 8.18 37.73
CA SER A 155 3.89 8.75 36.61
C SER A 155 3.27 7.71 35.68
N THR A 156 3.67 6.44 35.74
CA THR A 156 3.11 5.34 34.92
C THR A 156 1.99 4.58 35.64
N PHE A 157 1.74 4.85 36.93
CA PHE A 157 0.73 4.17 37.73
C PHE A 157 -0.63 4.84 37.59
N TYR A 158 -1.68 4.03 37.39
CA TYR A 158 -3.06 4.49 37.37
C TYR A 158 -3.48 5.16 38.68
N THR A 159 -3.16 4.53 39.80
CA THR A 159 -3.49 5.01 41.15
C THR A 159 -2.81 6.35 41.46
N SER A 160 -1.55 6.52 41.06
CA SER A 160 -0.82 7.77 41.24
C SER A 160 -1.39 8.89 40.36
N LYS A 161 -1.72 8.58 39.10
CA LYS A 161 -2.37 9.54 38.20
C LYS A 161 -3.72 9.97 38.76
N ASN A 162 -4.53 9.06 39.27
CA ASN A 162 -5.86 9.36 39.80
C ASN A 162 -5.88 9.84 41.25
N HIS A 163 -4.71 10.01 41.88
CA HIS A 163 -4.60 10.51 43.24
C HIS A 163 -5.18 11.94 43.35
N PRO A 164 -5.93 12.31 44.41
CA PRO A 164 -6.53 13.64 44.55
C PRO A 164 -5.56 14.81 44.31
N PHE A 165 -4.33 14.75 44.84
CA PHE A 165 -3.29 15.76 44.61
C PHE A 165 -2.79 15.88 43.15
N ASN A 166 -3.06 14.88 42.31
CA ASN A 166 -2.66 14.86 40.90
C ASN A 166 -3.85 15.06 39.94
N LYS A 167 -5.10 14.91 40.41
CA LYS A 167 -6.30 15.02 39.56
C LYS A 167 -6.43 16.37 38.87
N SER A 168 -6.05 17.47 39.52
CA SER A 168 -6.12 18.83 38.97
C SER A 168 -4.99 19.17 38.00
N LYS A 169 -3.97 18.31 37.85
CA LYS A 169 -2.85 18.58 36.94
C LYS A 169 -3.26 18.34 35.50
N SER A 170 -2.94 19.30 34.63
CA SER A 170 -3.13 19.15 33.19
C SER A 170 -2.47 17.87 32.67
N ARG A 171 -3.20 17.16 31.81
CA ARG A 171 -2.75 15.93 31.15
C ARG A 171 -2.22 16.17 29.75
N THR A 172 -2.25 17.41 29.26
CA THR A 172 -1.79 17.79 27.93
C THR A 172 -0.36 17.32 27.66
N LYS A 173 0.54 17.41 28.66
CA LYS A 173 1.92 16.90 28.50
C LYS A 173 1.97 15.40 28.26
N PHE A 174 1.11 14.63 28.93
CA PHE A 174 1.06 13.17 28.82
C PHE A 174 0.46 12.73 27.49
N VAL A 175 -0.60 13.41 27.03
CA VAL A 175 -1.17 13.20 25.69
C VAL A 175 -0.12 13.52 24.62
N LYS A 176 0.53 14.69 24.69
CA LYS A 176 1.59 15.07 23.75
C LYS A 176 2.78 14.11 23.76
N GLU A 177 3.13 13.56 24.92
CA GLU A 177 4.19 12.55 25.02
C GLU A 177 3.78 11.24 24.33
N TYR A 178 2.54 10.79 24.54
CA TYR A 178 1.98 9.65 23.83
C TYR A 178 1.94 9.88 22.32
N GLU A 179 1.44 11.03 21.85
CA GLU A 179 1.42 11.39 20.43
C GLU A 179 2.82 11.44 19.83
N GLY A 180 3.80 11.96 20.58
CA GLY A 180 5.20 11.94 20.17
C GLY A 180 5.73 10.51 19.98
N HIS A 181 5.34 9.57 20.84
CA HIS A 181 5.67 8.15 20.68
C HIS A 181 4.93 7.50 19.51
N LEU A 182 3.64 7.80 19.36
CA LEU A 182 2.80 7.35 18.26
C LEU A 182 3.39 7.71 16.90
N ILE A 183 3.75 8.99 16.71
CA ILE A 183 4.40 9.49 15.48
C ILE A 183 5.69 8.71 15.19
N LYS A 184 6.52 8.46 16.21
CA LYS A 184 7.77 7.72 16.03
C LYS A 184 7.54 6.25 15.68
N CYS A 185 6.50 5.62 16.22
CA CYS A 185 6.15 4.24 15.85
C CYS A 185 5.60 4.13 14.43
N ILE A 186 4.74 5.06 14.00
CA ILE A 186 4.24 5.12 12.61
C ILE A 186 5.41 5.26 11.64
N GLY A 187 6.31 6.22 11.89
CA GLY A 187 7.51 6.39 11.06
C GLY A 187 8.39 5.15 11.05
N ALA A 188 8.55 4.46 12.18
CA ALA A 188 9.39 3.26 12.26
C ALA A 188 8.85 2.13 11.39
N ILE A 189 7.52 1.91 11.40
CA ILE A 189 6.87 0.93 10.51
C ILE A 189 7.15 1.30 9.05
N ALA A 190 6.96 2.58 8.69
CA ALA A 190 7.22 3.07 7.34
C ALA A 190 8.68 2.88 6.91
N VAL A 191 9.65 3.08 7.80
CA VAL A 191 11.08 2.86 7.53
C VAL A 191 11.43 1.37 7.45
N MET A 192 10.86 0.52 8.32
CA MET A 192 11.06 -0.94 8.22
C MET A 192 10.54 -1.47 6.88
N ARG A 193 9.48 -0.89 6.33
CA ARG A 193 9.02 -1.20 4.98
C ARG A 193 10.06 -0.88 3.91
N LEU A 194 10.73 0.26 4.03
CA LEU A 194 11.76 0.68 3.07
C LEU A 194 13.01 -0.20 3.09
N THR A 195 13.17 -1.08 4.09
CA THR A 195 14.22 -2.11 4.09
C THR A 195 13.86 -3.33 3.23
N ILE A 196 12.61 -3.44 2.78
CA ILE A 196 12.10 -4.54 1.95
C ILE A 196 11.76 -4.03 0.56
N ASP A 197 11.13 -2.85 0.51
CA ASP A 197 10.55 -2.29 -0.71
C ASP A 197 10.81 -0.76 -0.78
N PRO A 198 11.67 -0.29 -1.70
CA PRO A 198 11.98 1.13 -1.85
C PRO A 198 10.91 1.91 -2.65
N PHE A 199 9.93 1.23 -3.27
CA PHE A 199 8.95 1.85 -4.16
C PHE A 199 8.14 2.99 -3.55
N PRO A 200 7.74 2.97 -2.25
CA PRO A 200 6.98 4.07 -1.68
C PRO A 200 7.72 5.43 -1.75
N ILE A 201 9.06 5.42 -1.79
CA ILE A 201 9.88 6.63 -1.96
C ILE A 201 10.30 6.84 -3.42
N LEU A 202 10.62 5.76 -4.16
CA LEU A 202 10.96 5.86 -5.59
C LEU A 202 9.84 6.50 -6.40
N LEU A 203 8.59 6.11 -6.15
CA LEU A 203 7.44 6.58 -6.91
C LEU A 203 7.07 8.04 -6.66
N MET A 204 7.58 8.64 -5.58
CA MET A 204 7.44 10.07 -5.34
C MET A 204 8.20 10.91 -6.38
N ASP A 205 9.22 10.33 -7.04
CA ASP A 205 9.91 10.97 -8.15
C ASP A 205 9.11 10.77 -9.44
N LYS A 206 8.69 11.88 -10.04
CA LYS A 206 7.87 11.88 -11.26
C LYS A 206 8.57 11.20 -12.44
N GLU A 207 9.89 11.30 -12.54
CA GLU A 207 10.64 10.68 -13.63
C GLU A 207 10.66 9.15 -13.48
N ILE A 208 10.89 8.67 -12.25
CA ILE A 208 10.83 7.24 -11.92
C ILE A 208 9.40 6.72 -12.13
N TYR A 209 8.39 7.46 -11.66
CA TYR A 209 6.99 7.09 -11.83
C TYR A 209 6.62 6.83 -13.30
N ARG A 210 7.09 7.69 -14.22
CA ARG A 210 6.89 7.55 -15.68
C ARG A 210 7.60 6.36 -16.30
N ARG A 211 8.69 5.87 -15.69
CA ARG A 211 9.47 4.73 -16.19
C ARG A 211 8.96 3.40 -15.66
N THR A 212 8.28 3.38 -14.51
CA THR A 212 7.67 2.15 -13.96
C THR A 212 6.40 1.71 -14.71
N GLY A 213 6.12 0.40 -14.71
CA GLY A 213 4.85 -0.20 -15.16
C GLY A 213 3.74 -0.12 -14.11
N ASP A 214 2.58 -0.73 -14.35
CA ASP A 214 1.53 -0.81 -13.32
C ASP A 214 2.00 -1.67 -12.14
N ILE A 215 2.01 -1.10 -10.94
CA ILE A 215 2.55 -1.74 -9.74
C ILE A 215 1.58 -1.54 -8.58
N LEU A 216 1.50 -2.56 -7.71
CA LEU A 216 0.62 -2.55 -6.54
C LEU A 216 1.05 -1.54 -5.47
N THR A 217 2.32 -1.16 -5.44
CA THR A 217 2.85 -0.24 -4.43
C THR A 217 2.46 1.21 -4.76
N PHE A 218 1.83 1.90 -3.83
CA PHE A 218 1.62 3.35 -3.90
C PHE A 218 2.77 4.13 -3.25
N GLN A 219 2.93 5.39 -3.66
CA GLN A 219 3.90 6.31 -3.06
C GLN A 219 3.43 6.78 -1.67
N TYR A 220 4.38 7.15 -0.82
CA TYR A 220 4.07 7.97 0.34
C TYR A 220 3.75 9.41 -0.08
N SER A 221 2.87 10.08 0.66
CA SER A 221 2.64 11.51 0.48
C SER A 221 3.80 12.34 1.06
N ASN A 222 4.01 13.54 0.52
CA ASN A 222 5.02 14.47 1.05
C ASN A 222 4.76 14.82 2.53
N SER A 223 3.50 15.07 2.89
CA SER A 223 3.11 15.38 4.28
C SER A 223 3.38 14.22 5.23
N PHE A 224 3.15 12.98 4.78
CA PHE A 224 3.46 11.79 5.56
C PHE A 224 4.97 11.68 5.80
N VAL A 225 5.78 11.83 4.75
CA VAL A 225 7.25 11.81 4.88
C VAL A 225 7.73 12.88 5.84
N GLU A 226 7.27 14.12 5.70
CA GLU A 226 7.66 15.23 6.57
C GLU A 226 7.33 14.98 8.05
N LYS A 227 6.12 14.47 8.33
CA LYS A 227 5.61 14.27 9.68
C LYS A 227 6.27 13.09 10.40
N TYR A 228 6.41 11.95 9.72
CA TYR A 228 6.75 10.68 10.40
C TYR A 228 8.21 10.26 10.24
N ILE A 229 8.85 10.57 9.11
CA ILE A 229 10.21 10.12 8.81
C ILE A 229 11.20 11.29 8.84
N GLY A 230 10.83 12.40 8.21
CA GLY A 230 11.63 13.60 8.04
C GLY A 230 12.43 13.59 6.73
N ILE A 231 12.38 14.69 5.98
CA ILE A 231 13.03 14.85 4.67
C ILE A 231 14.52 14.52 4.73
N LYS A 232 15.24 15.01 5.76
CA LYS A 232 16.69 14.74 5.93
C LYS A 232 16.99 13.24 6.03
N ASN A 233 16.12 12.47 6.66
CA ASN A 233 16.30 11.03 6.80
C ASN A 233 16.02 10.29 5.48
N ILE A 234 15.04 10.75 4.69
CA ILE A 234 14.81 10.23 3.35
C ILE A 234 15.96 10.57 2.40
N GLU A 235 16.50 11.79 2.46
CA GLU A 235 17.68 12.15 1.65
C GLU A 235 18.94 11.36 2.04
N ALA A 236 19.03 10.90 3.29
CA ALA A 236 20.06 9.95 3.70
C ALA A 236 19.77 8.54 3.16
N TYR A 237 18.52 8.07 3.25
CA TYR A 237 18.07 6.79 2.71
C TYR A 237 18.32 6.65 1.20
N LYS A 238 18.08 7.70 0.41
CA LYS A 238 18.34 7.71 -1.05
C LYS A 238 19.81 7.52 -1.42
N LYS A 239 20.74 7.61 -0.45
CA LYS A 239 22.18 7.38 -0.68
C LYS A 239 22.59 5.92 -0.50
N THR A 240 21.68 5.06 -0.01
CA THR A 240 21.93 3.62 0.11
C THR A 240 22.05 2.98 -1.26
N GLU A 241 22.94 2.00 -1.40
CA GLU A 241 23.09 1.17 -2.58
C GLU A 241 21.81 0.39 -2.85
N PHE A 242 21.09 -0.04 -1.81
CA PHE A 242 19.77 -0.65 -1.99
C PHE A 242 18.81 0.26 -2.77
N TYR A 243 18.63 1.53 -2.36
CA TYR A 243 17.77 2.46 -3.09
C TYR A 243 18.30 2.75 -4.51
N ARG A 244 19.60 3.01 -4.63
CA ARG A 244 20.24 3.38 -5.90
C ARG A 244 20.20 2.26 -6.93
N ALA A 245 20.33 1.00 -6.52
CA ALA A 245 20.24 -0.14 -7.41
C ALA A 245 18.88 -0.19 -8.12
N PHE A 246 17.79 -0.04 -7.36
CA PHE A 246 16.44 0.04 -7.95
C PHE A 246 16.27 1.30 -8.79
N GLN A 247 16.75 2.46 -8.31
CA GLN A 247 16.69 3.70 -9.08
C GLN A 247 17.38 3.55 -10.43
N ASN A 248 18.63 3.08 -10.45
CA ASN A 248 19.42 2.93 -11.67
C ASN A 248 18.76 1.95 -12.64
N SER A 249 18.30 0.80 -12.16
CA SER A 249 17.58 -0.17 -12.98
C SER A 249 16.31 0.42 -13.61
N ILE A 250 15.54 1.23 -12.88
CA ILE A 250 14.34 1.88 -13.44
C ILE A 250 14.72 2.99 -14.43
N MET A 251 15.84 3.68 -14.22
CA MET A 251 16.29 4.75 -15.12
C MET A 251 16.76 4.24 -16.48
N GLU A 252 17.04 2.93 -16.62
CA GLU A 252 17.31 2.27 -17.90
C GLU A 252 16.06 2.11 -18.77
N GLU A 253 14.87 2.12 -18.18
CA GLU A 253 13.59 1.98 -18.88
C GLU A 253 13.14 3.30 -19.53
N ASP A 254 12.49 3.22 -20.69
CA ASP A 254 12.00 4.41 -21.40
C ASP A 254 10.87 5.13 -20.63
N ALA A 255 10.92 6.46 -20.65
CA ALA A 255 9.92 7.29 -19.98
C ALA A 255 8.61 7.32 -20.79
N LYS A 256 7.50 6.99 -20.12
CA LYS A 256 6.15 7.12 -20.68
C LYS A 256 5.74 8.59 -20.76
N SER A 257 5.14 8.98 -21.88
CA SER A 257 4.44 10.25 -22.03
C SER A 257 3.22 10.31 -21.09
N ASP A 258 2.71 11.52 -20.83
CA ASP A 258 1.57 11.69 -19.92
C ASP A 258 0.31 10.94 -20.40
N VAL A 259 0.13 10.73 -21.71
CA VAL A 259 -1.00 9.94 -22.23
C VAL A 259 -0.82 8.45 -22.00
N VAL A 260 0.40 7.92 -22.16
CA VAL A 260 0.70 6.50 -21.90
C VAL A 260 0.67 6.19 -20.41
N VAL A 261 1.12 7.12 -19.56
CA VAL A 261 0.99 6.99 -18.10
C VAL A 261 -0.46 6.77 -17.69
N LYS A 262 -1.41 7.55 -18.24
CA LYS A 262 -2.83 7.39 -17.95
C LYS A 262 -3.36 6.02 -18.35
N VAL A 263 -2.91 5.47 -19.47
CA VAL A 263 -3.30 4.12 -19.89
C VAL A 263 -2.78 3.09 -18.88
N VAL A 264 -1.48 3.11 -18.61
CA VAL A 264 -0.81 2.08 -17.80
C VAL A 264 -1.17 2.17 -16.32
N LYS A 265 -1.26 3.37 -15.76
CA LYS A 265 -1.40 3.60 -14.31
C LYS A 265 -2.82 3.90 -13.86
N GLU A 266 -3.61 4.51 -14.73
CA GLU A 266 -4.97 4.97 -14.40
C GLU A 266 -6.04 4.21 -15.19
N GLN A 267 -5.64 3.28 -16.05
CA GLN A 267 -6.52 2.55 -16.96
C GLN A 267 -7.43 3.49 -17.77
N PHE A 268 -6.92 4.67 -18.14
CA PHE A 268 -7.67 5.68 -18.87
C PHE A 268 -7.10 5.93 -20.27
N ILE A 269 -7.97 5.87 -21.28
CA ILE A 269 -7.62 6.01 -22.70
C ILE A 269 -8.25 7.28 -23.26
N ASP A 270 -7.41 8.27 -23.56
CA ASP A 270 -7.81 9.48 -24.28
C ASP A 270 -7.93 9.20 -25.78
N LYS A 271 -9.16 8.99 -26.25
CA LYS A 271 -9.42 8.66 -27.66
C LYS A 271 -9.04 9.78 -28.64
N SER A 272 -8.93 11.03 -28.16
CA SER A 272 -8.50 12.15 -29.02
C SER A 272 -7.00 12.18 -29.26
N ARG A 273 -6.22 11.42 -28.47
CA ARG A 273 -4.75 11.38 -28.49
C ARG A 273 -4.22 9.97 -28.72
N ILE A 274 -4.99 9.12 -29.40
CA ILE A 274 -4.64 7.73 -29.64
C ILE A 274 -3.37 7.57 -30.47
N ASP A 275 -3.16 8.44 -31.46
CA ASP A 275 -1.96 8.38 -32.29
C ASP A 275 -0.70 8.60 -31.43
N GLU A 276 -0.74 9.51 -30.46
CA GLU A 276 0.35 9.73 -29.49
C GLU A 276 0.59 8.51 -28.58
N ILE A 277 -0.47 7.78 -28.22
CA ILE A 277 -0.32 6.52 -27.47
C ILE A 277 0.35 5.44 -28.34
N PHE A 278 -0.01 5.37 -29.63
CA PHE A 278 0.59 4.41 -30.58
C PHE A 278 2.08 4.68 -30.84
N GLU A 279 2.55 5.92 -30.77
CA GLU A 279 3.99 6.27 -30.87
C GLU A 279 4.84 5.54 -29.81
N GLN A 280 4.25 5.27 -28.64
CA GLN A 280 4.88 4.56 -27.53
C GLN A 280 4.25 3.19 -27.24
N GLN A 281 3.67 2.53 -28.26
CA GLN A 281 3.03 1.21 -28.11
C GLN A 281 3.94 0.12 -27.50
N HIS A 282 5.26 0.23 -27.67
CA HIS A 282 6.23 -0.71 -27.11
C HIS A 282 6.34 -0.65 -25.58
N LEU A 283 5.81 0.41 -24.95
CA LEU A 283 5.75 0.58 -23.50
C LEU A 283 4.45 0.05 -22.86
N LEU A 284 3.53 -0.47 -23.68
CA LEU A 284 2.24 -1.00 -23.25
C LEU A 284 2.33 -2.52 -23.07
N SER A 285 1.66 -3.05 -22.05
CA SER A 285 1.42 -4.49 -21.99
C SER A 285 0.47 -4.92 -23.11
N ASN A 286 0.39 -6.22 -23.40
CA ASN A 286 -0.57 -6.74 -24.38
C ASN A 286 -2.02 -6.34 -24.05
N HIS A 287 -2.37 -6.29 -22.76
CA HIS A 287 -3.70 -5.89 -22.31
C HIS A 287 -3.94 -4.39 -22.53
N ASP A 288 -2.98 -3.54 -22.16
CA ASP A 288 -3.09 -2.09 -22.38
C ASP A 288 -3.19 -1.77 -23.88
N PHE A 289 -2.37 -2.44 -24.68
CA PHE A 289 -2.33 -2.23 -26.12
C PHE A 289 -3.61 -2.71 -26.81
N ALA A 290 -4.12 -3.88 -26.43
CA ALA A 290 -5.43 -4.36 -26.87
C ALA A 290 -6.53 -3.34 -26.52
N ALA A 291 -6.53 -2.82 -25.29
CA ALA A 291 -7.50 -1.84 -24.86
C ALA A 291 -7.44 -0.55 -25.70
N VAL A 292 -6.24 -0.04 -26.00
CA VAL A 292 -6.06 1.15 -26.86
C VAL A 292 -6.58 0.91 -28.28
N ILE A 293 -6.26 -0.23 -28.89
CA ILE A 293 -6.75 -0.61 -30.23
C ILE A 293 -8.29 -0.63 -30.25
N LEU A 294 -8.89 -1.29 -29.25
CA LEU A 294 -10.34 -1.49 -29.18
C LEU A 294 -11.09 -0.20 -28.81
N ALA A 295 -10.53 0.64 -27.95
CA ALA A 295 -11.06 1.97 -27.65
C ALA A 295 -10.99 2.89 -28.87
N GLY A 296 -9.92 2.82 -29.66
CA GLY A 296 -9.73 3.60 -30.88
C GLY A 296 -10.56 3.18 -32.07
N PHE A 297 -11.09 1.96 -32.05
CA PHE A 297 -11.88 1.43 -33.15
C PHE A 297 -13.15 2.25 -33.43
N SER A 298 -13.83 2.73 -32.39
CA SER A 298 -15.10 3.45 -32.52
C SER A 298 -15.34 4.45 -31.38
N SER A 299 -15.89 5.61 -31.72
CA SER A 299 -16.35 6.61 -30.74
C SER A 299 -17.44 6.07 -29.80
N LYS A 300 -18.15 5.00 -30.20
CA LYS A 300 -19.21 4.37 -29.40
C LYS A 300 -18.68 3.64 -28.15
N VAL A 301 -17.41 3.23 -28.15
CA VAL A 301 -16.81 2.43 -27.06
C VAL A 301 -16.63 3.30 -25.83
N ALA A 302 -17.23 2.91 -24.71
CA ALA A 302 -17.12 3.61 -23.44
C ALA A 302 -16.04 3.00 -22.55
N ASN A 303 -16.04 1.66 -22.43
CA ASN A 303 -15.08 0.90 -21.64
C ASN A 303 -14.54 -0.30 -22.42
N VAL A 304 -13.32 -0.73 -22.09
CA VAL A 304 -12.76 -2.00 -22.54
C VAL A 304 -12.38 -2.85 -21.33
N TYR A 305 -12.74 -4.12 -21.35
CA TYR A 305 -12.46 -5.07 -20.27
C TYR A 305 -11.55 -6.18 -20.77
N SER A 306 -10.59 -6.59 -19.95
CA SER A 306 -9.71 -7.75 -20.20
C SER A 306 -9.57 -8.62 -18.95
N ILE A 307 -8.95 -9.80 -19.08
CA ILE A 307 -8.75 -10.76 -17.97
C ILE A 307 -10.06 -11.07 -17.25
N GLY A 308 -11.11 -11.44 -18.01
CA GLY A 308 -12.42 -11.77 -17.45
C GLY A 308 -13.10 -10.63 -16.69
N GLY A 309 -12.72 -9.38 -16.98
CA GLY A 309 -13.25 -8.17 -16.36
C GLY A 309 -12.40 -7.59 -15.23
N LEU A 310 -11.30 -8.24 -14.83
CA LEU A 310 -10.43 -7.71 -13.76
C LEU A 310 -9.83 -6.34 -14.14
N ASN A 311 -9.41 -6.18 -15.39
CA ASN A 311 -9.00 -4.89 -15.91
C ASN A 311 -10.18 -4.19 -16.56
N LYS A 312 -10.38 -2.92 -16.23
CA LYS A 312 -11.41 -2.06 -16.81
C LYS A 312 -10.79 -0.75 -17.25
N TYR A 313 -10.63 -0.59 -18.56
CA TYR A 313 -10.16 0.64 -19.16
C TYR A 313 -11.34 1.57 -19.46
N PHE A 314 -11.25 2.80 -18.97
CA PHE A 314 -12.20 3.88 -19.26
C PHE A 314 -11.72 4.69 -20.45
N THR A 315 -12.66 5.26 -21.20
CA THR A 315 -12.33 6.13 -22.33
C THR A 315 -12.93 7.52 -22.12
N THR A 316 -12.62 8.46 -23.03
CA THR A 316 -13.29 9.77 -23.11
C THR A 316 -14.77 9.73 -23.45
N THR A 317 -15.36 8.54 -23.64
CA THR A 317 -16.81 8.39 -23.81
C THR A 317 -17.41 7.80 -22.56
N ASP A 318 -18.30 8.56 -21.94
CA ASP A 318 -19.02 8.13 -20.75
C ASP A 318 -19.92 6.94 -21.05
N SER A 319 -19.90 5.97 -20.14
CA SER A 319 -20.78 4.82 -20.17
C SER A 319 -22.24 5.23 -19.97
N LYS A 320 -23.14 4.65 -20.75
CA LYS A 320 -24.59 4.74 -20.51
C LYS A 320 -25.13 3.65 -19.58
N ARG A 321 -24.28 2.79 -19.02
CA ARG A 321 -24.73 1.77 -18.05
C ARG A 321 -25.30 2.44 -16.81
N GLU A 322 -26.28 1.78 -16.22
CA GLU A 322 -26.89 2.25 -14.97
C GLU A 322 -26.04 1.88 -13.75
N SER A 323 -25.36 0.73 -13.80
CA SER A 323 -24.48 0.27 -12.74
C SER A 323 -23.03 0.62 -13.03
N TRP A 324 -22.37 1.22 -12.02
CA TRP A 324 -20.92 1.47 -12.07
C TRP A 324 -20.11 0.17 -11.89
N SER A 325 -20.63 -0.76 -11.08
CA SER A 325 -20.00 -2.06 -10.84
C SER A 325 -20.36 -3.08 -11.93
N PHE A 326 -19.51 -4.10 -12.03
CA PHE A 326 -19.73 -5.28 -12.87
C PHE A 326 -19.57 -6.54 -12.02
N ASN A 327 -20.13 -7.65 -12.48
CA ASN A 327 -19.95 -8.95 -11.85
C ASN A 327 -19.18 -9.86 -12.81
N GLY A 328 -18.19 -10.61 -12.31
CA GLY A 328 -17.47 -11.63 -13.11
C GLY A 328 -18.42 -12.65 -13.76
N LEU A 329 -19.56 -12.92 -13.13
CA LEU A 329 -20.61 -13.79 -13.69
C LEU A 329 -21.26 -13.21 -14.96
N ASP A 330 -21.21 -11.90 -15.18
CA ASP A 330 -21.71 -11.29 -16.42
C ASP A 330 -20.81 -11.68 -17.60
N PHE A 331 -19.49 -11.63 -17.42
CA PHE A 331 -18.52 -12.02 -18.46
C PHE A 331 -18.66 -13.48 -18.86
N LYS A 332 -18.91 -14.37 -17.90
CA LYS A 332 -19.21 -15.78 -18.19
C LYS A 332 -20.45 -15.95 -19.09
N LYS A 333 -21.52 -15.18 -18.85
CA LYS A 333 -22.72 -15.21 -19.72
C LYS A 333 -22.43 -14.70 -21.12
N PHE A 334 -21.58 -13.68 -21.24
CA PHE A 334 -21.13 -13.19 -22.54
C PHE A 334 -20.29 -14.23 -23.28
N ASP A 335 -19.53 -15.04 -22.54
CA ASP A 335 -18.73 -16.09 -23.13
C ASP A 335 -19.56 -17.24 -23.72
N GLU A 336 -20.64 -17.60 -23.03
CA GLU A 336 -21.57 -18.67 -23.44
C GLU A 336 -22.50 -18.23 -24.58
N ASN A 337 -22.55 -16.94 -24.93
CA ASN A 337 -23.39 -16.44 -25.99
C ASN A 337 -22.85 -16.79 -27.39
N HIS A 338 -23.73 -17.27 -28.26
CA HIS A 338 -23.40 -17.65 -29.63
C HIS A 338 -23.13 -16.44 -30.53
N CYS A 339 -23.77 -15.30 -30.25
CA CYS A 339 -23.52 -14.04 -30.96
C CYS A 339 -22.56 -13.19 -30.13
N PRO A 340 -21.30 -13.01 -30.55
CA PRO A 340 -20.30 -12.30 -29.77
C PRO A 340 -20.44 -10.77 -29.85
N TYR A 341 -21.40 -10.22 -30.60
CA TYR A 341 -21.54 -8.78 -30.81
C TYR A 341 -22.89 -8.25 -30.31
N ASN A 342 -22.89 -6.99 -29.86
CA ASN A 342 -24.09 -6.24 -29.48
C ASN A 342 -24.98 -6.92 -28.43
N MET A 343 -24.39 -7.69 -27.52
CA MET A 343 -25.15 -8.25 -26.40
C MET A 343 -25.64 -7.12 -25.50
N LYS A 344 -26.91 -7.15 -25.09
CA LYS A 344 -27.45 -6.10 -24.23
C LYS A 344 -26.76 -6.13 -22.86
N TYR A 345 -26.31 -4.97 -22.39
CA TYR A 345 -25.73 -4.80 -21.06
C TYR A 345 -26.26 -3.52 -20.42
N ASP A 346 -27.32 -3.67 -19.61
CA ASP A 346 -28.15 -2.57 -19.10
C ASP A 346 -28.71 -1.69 -20.24
N LYS A 347 -28.36 -0.40 -20.23
CA LYS A 347 -28.65 0.61 -21.27
C LYS A 347 -27.55 0.70 -22.34
N ALA A 348 -26.48 -0.05 -22.20
CA ALA A 348 -25.39 -0.17 -23.16
C ALA A 348 -25.42 -1.54 -23.84
N PHE A 349 -24.39 -1.80 -24.63
CA PHE A 349 -24.16 -3.08 -25.29
C PHE A 349 -22.72 -3.53 -25.03
N ILE A 350 -22.49 -4.83 -25.12
CA ILE A 350 -21.16 -5.43 -25.00
C ILE A 350 -20.86 -6.34 -26.18
N SER A 351 -19.64 -6.27 -26.68
CA SER A 351 -19.13 -7.13 -27.74
C SER A 351 -17.85 -7.81 -27.28
N ARG A 352 -17.73 -9.11 -27.51
CA ARG A 352 -16.59 -9.96 -27.16
C ARG A 352 -15.70 -10.17 -28.38
N VAL A 353 -14.39 -10.02 -28.19
CA VAL A 353 -13.38 -10.24 -29.23
C VAL A 353 -12.15 -10.91 -28.65
N TYR A 354 -11.41 -11.67 -29.46
CA TYR A 354 -10.12 -12.25 -29.07
C TYR A 354 -9.00 -11.44 -29.72
N LEU A 355 -8.15 -10.80 -28.92
CA LEU A 355 -7.11 -9.90 -29.40
C LEU A 355 -5.85 -10.03 -28.52
N LEU A 356 -4.69 -10.15 -29.16
CA LEU A 356 -3.37 -10.23 -28.50
C LEU A 356 -3.28 -11.30 -27.39
N GLY A 357 -3.88 -12.47 -27.66
CA GLY A 357 -3.80 -13.62 -26.77
C GLY A 357 -4.90 -13.72 -25.70
N ASP A 358 -5.76 -12.70 -25.55
CA ASP A 358 -6.80 -12.66 -24.52
C ASP A 358 -8.19 -12.34 -25.07
N THR A 359 -9.22 -12.73 -24.31
CA THR A 359 -10.61 -12.34 -24.57
C THR A 359 -10.86 -10.95 -23.97
N ASN A 360 -11.26 -10.03 -24.83
CA ASN A 360 -11.55 -8.65 -24.49
C ASN A 360 -13.03 -8.36 -24.72
N TYR A 361 -13.60 -7.47 -23.92
CA TYR A 361 -15.00 -7.06 -24.02
C TYR A 361 -15.07 -5.54 -24.20
N LEU A 362 -15.77 -5.11 -25.25
CA LEU A 362 -15.98 -3.71 -25.55
C LEU A 362 -17.38 -3.36 -25.09
N GLU A 363 -17.49 -2.45 -24.13
CA GLU A 363 -18.77 -1.84 -23.82
C GLU A 363 -18.97 -0.61 -24.71
N HIS A 364 -20.12 -0.54 -25.36
CA HIS A 364 -20.43 0.53 -26.29
C HIS A 364 -21.88 1.00 -26.16
N ASN A 365 -22.07 2.31 -26.28
CA ASN A 365 -23.34 2.99 -25.97
C ASN A 365 -24.45 2.78 -27.01
N THR A 366 -24.09 2.30 -28.20
CA THR A 366 -25.03 1.98 -29.29
C THR A 366 -24.52 0.75 -30.03
N MET A 367 -25.41 -0.02 -30.65
CA MET A 367 -25.02 -1.21 -31.41
C MET A 367 -24.04 -0.86 -32.54
N PHE A 368 -23.06 -1.74 -32.75
CA PHE A 368 -22.26 -1.78 -33.96
C PHE A 368 -23.11 -2.31 -35.12
N ASP A 369 -23.10 -1.60 -36.24
CA ASP A 369 -23.71 -2.09 -37.46
C ASP A 369 -22.86 -3.19 -38.13
N LYS A 370 -23.37 -3.78 -39.20
CA LYS A 370 -22.67 -4.86 -39.92
C LYS A 370 -21.32 -4.41 -40.49
N LYS A 371 -21.20 -3.16 -40.95
CA LYS A 371 -19.95 -2.63 -41.52
C LYS A 371 -18.91 -2.41 -40.42
N GLU A 372 -19.34 -1.87 -39.28
CA GLU A 372 -18.50 -1.72 -38.09
C GLU A 372 -18.00 -3.10 -37.61
N ILE A 373 -18.86 -4.10 -37.49
CA ILE A 373 -18.45 -5.45 -37.09
C ILE A 373 -17.42 -6.05 -38.07
N LEU A 374 -17.60 -5.87 -39.38
CA LEU A 374 -16.62 -6.33 -40.37
C LEU A 374 -15.28 -5.60 -40.24
N LYS A 375 -15.30 -4.28 -40.01
CA LYS A 375 -14.09 -3.49 -39.77
C LYS A 375 -13.37 -3.93 -38.49
N LEU A 376 -14.12 -4.22 -37.42
CA LEU A 376 -13.57 -4.72 -36.17
C LEU A 376 -12.88 -6.08 -36.36
N LYS A 377 -13.51 -7.00 -37.10
CA LYS A 377 -12.90 -8.31 -37.43
C LYS A 377 -11.59 -8.16 -38.20
N SER A 378 -11.58 -7.33 -39.24
CA SER A 378 -10.37 -7.06 -40.02
C SER A 378 -9.26 -6.44 -39.17
N LEU A 379 -9.62 -5.54 -38.24
CA LEU A 379 -8.69 -4.97 -37.28
C LEU A 379 -8.08 -6.06 -36.39
N ILE A 380 -8.90 -6.94 -35.83
CA ILE A 380 -8.45 -8.04 -34.95
C ILE A 380 -7.51 -8.99 -35.71
N GLU A 381 -7.89 -9.40 -36.92
CA GLU A 381 -7.07 -10.28 -37.76
C GLU A 381 -5.68 -9.69 -37.97
N LYS A 382 -5.59 -8.40 -38.33
CA LYS A 382 -4.32 -7.69 -38.54
C LYS A 382 -3.37 -7.78 -37.35
N TYR A 383 -3.89 -7.70 -36.12
CA TYR A 383 -3.06 -7.66 -34.90
C TYR A 383 -2.82 -9.04 -34.29
N ASN A 384 -3.62 -10.06 -34.61
CA ASN A 384 -3.39 -11.44 -34.16
C ASN A 384 -2.46 -12.24 -35.09
N THR A 385 -2.25 -11.80 -36.33
CA THR A 385 -1.31 -12.44 -37.28
C THR A 385 0.13 -11.94 -37.19
N LYS A 386 0.38 -10.92 -36.36
CA LYS A 386 1.72 -10.49 -35.97
C LYS A 386 2.09 -11.16 -34.66
#